data_AF-A0A853IWJ2-F1
#
_entry.id   AF-A0A853IWJ2-F1
#
_cell.length_a   1.000
_cell.length_b   1.000
_cell.length_c   1.000
_cell.angle_alpha   90.00
_cell.angle_beta   90.00
_cell.angle_gamma   90.00
#
_symmetry.space_group_name_H-M   'P 1'
#
loop_
_entity.id
_entity.type
_entity.pdbx_description
1 polymer ?
#
loop_
_entity_poly.entity_id
_entity_poly.type
_entity_poly.pdbx_seq_one_letter_code
_entity_poly.pdbx_strand_id
1 'polypeptide(L)'
;MNDITLFPADIAAMSVSQLAALPAAQKAEIDKNLDEALDWLKKARTKFDAALDAAYGEQARTALRDSGRDFGTVHLDDGPLHIKFELPKKVNWDQKKLGDIAAHIVAAGDKVEHFIDVKLAVSESRFTNWPPTLQQEFAAARTVEPGKPSFTLSLDSEH
;
A
#
# COMPACT_ATOMS: atom_id res chain seq x y z
N MET A 1 6.43 -39.48 -8.03
CA MET A 1 6.63 -38.02 -7.92
C MET A 1 5.54 -37.39 -8.76
N ASN A 2 4.44 -36.98 -8.12
CA ASN A 2 3.44 -36.15 -8.76
C ASN A 2 3.82 -34.70 -8.44
N ASP A 3 4.60 -34.08 -9.32
CA ASP A 3 4.75 -32.62 -9.34
C ASP A 3 3.40 -32.04 -9.76
N ILE A 4 2.49 -31.88 -8.79
CA ILE A 4 1.30 -31.08 -8.99
C ILE A 4 1.70 -29.65 -8.63
N THR A 5 2.36 -28.98 -9.57
CA THR A 5 2.48 -27.53 -9.53
C THR A 5 1.06 -26.97 -9.67
N LEU A 6 0.43 -26.64 -8.55
CA LEU A 6 -0.90 -26.02 -8.55
C LEU A 6 -0.75 -24.59 -9.07
N PHE A 7 -1.27 -24.33 -10.27
CA PHE A 7 -1.22 -23.02 -10.87
C PHE A 7 -2.34 -22.12 -10.32
N PRO A 8 -2.22 -20.78 -10.44
CA PRO A 8 -3.25 -19.85 -9.99
C PRO A 8 -4.66 -20.13 -10.57
N ALA A 9 -4.74 -20.70 -11.78
CA ALA A 9 -6.00 -21.11 -12.40
C ALA A 9 -6.66 -22.30 -11.68
N ASP A 10 -5.87 -23.25 -11.19
CA ASP A 10 -6.36 -24.40 -10.44
C ASP A 10 -6.89 -23.97 -9.07
N ILE A 11 -6.20 -23.03 -8.41
CA ILE A 11 -6.63 -22.43 -7.13
C ILE A 11 -7.97 -21.69 -7.31
N ALA A 12 -8.11 -20.92 -8.39
CA ALA A 12 -9.34 -20.15 -8.66
C ALA A 12 -10.57 -21.05 -8.92
N ALA A 13 -10.36 -22.28 -9.40
CA ALA A 13 -11.43 -23.24 -9.63
C ALA A 13 -11.83 -24.02 -8.35
N MET A 14 -10.98 -24.04 -7.32
CA MET A 14 -11.24 -24.75 -6.07
C MET A 14 -12.09 -23.92 -5.09
N SER A 15 -12.99 -24.59 -4.37
CA SER A 15 -13.70 -23.97 -3.24
C SER A 15 -12.77 -23.74 -2.05
N VAL A 16 -13.16 -22.82 -1.15
CA VAL A 16 -12.46 -22.60 0.12
C VAL A 16 -12.35 -23.88 0.94
N SER A 17 -13.39 -24.73 0.93
CA SER A 17 -13.36 -26.02 1.64
C SER A 17 -12.37 -27.01 1.04
N GLN A 18 -12.21 -27.04 -0.28
CA GLN A 18 -11.23 -27.89 -0.96
C GLN A 18 -9.80 -27.42 -0.65
N LEU A 19 -9.54 -26.10 -0.70
CA LEU A 19 -8.24 -25.54 -0.33
C LEU A 19 -7.90 -25.79 1.15
N ALA A 20 -8.90 -25.67 2.04
CA ALA A 20 -8.72 -25.97 3.45
C ALA A 20 -8.39 -27.45 3.71
N ALA A 21 -8.90 -28.37 2.89
CA ALA A 21 -8.67 -29.80 3.00
C ALA A 21 -7.32 -30.27 2.42
N LEU A 22 -6.54 -29.38 1.79
CA LEU A 22 -5.25 -29.75 1.20
C LEU A 22 -4.24 -30.27 2.25
N PRO A 23 -3.38 -31.24 1.89
CA PRO A 23 -2.21 -31.63 2.66
C PRO A 23 -1.29 -30.46 3.00
N ALA A 24 -0.57 -30.55 4.12
CA ALA A 24 0.32 -29.49 4.60
C ALA A 24 1.41 -29.12 3.58
N ALA A 25 2.04 -30.11 2.94
CA ALA A 25 3.06 -29.88 1.91
C ALA A 25 2.51 -29.08 0.72
N GLN A 26 1.28 -29.40 0.26
CA GLN A 26 0.64 -28.68 -0.84
C GLN A 26 0.26 -27.26 -0.45
N LYS A 27 -0.19 -27.04 0.80
CA LYS A 27 -0.46 -25.67 1.30
C LYS A 27 0.80 -24.82 1.30
N ALA A 28 1.92 -25.36 1.79
CA ALA A 28 3.21 -24.67 1.80
C ALA A 28 3.74 -24.38 0.39
N GLU A 29 3.59 -25.33 -0.53
CA GLU A 29 3.96 -25.15 -1.94
C GLU A 29 3.13 -24.05 -2.61
N ILE A 30 1.81 -24.07 -2.43
CA ILE A 30 0.91 -23.04 -2.98
C ILE A 30 1.27 -21.65 -2.44
N ASP A 31 1.48 -21.52 -1.13
CA ASP A 31 1.82 -20.27 -0.46
C ASP A 31 3.10 -19.65 -1.05
N LYS A 32 4.16 -20.46 -1.15
CA LYS A 32 5.43 -20.07 -1.78
C LYS A 32 5.24 -19.65 -3.25
N ASN A 33 4.56 -20.49 -4.03
CA ASN A 33 4.37 -20.24 -5.47
C ASN A 33 3.55 -18.96 -5.71
N LEU A 34 2.54 -18.69 -4.88
CA LEU A 34 1.75 -17.47 -4.96
C LEU A 34 2.59 -16.23 -4.64
N ASP A 35 3.43 -16.28 -3.61
CA ASP A 35 4.31 -15.16 -3.25
C ASP A 35 5.33 -14.86 -4.37
N GLU A 36 5.95 -15.89 -4.93
CA GLU A 36 6.88 -15.75 -6.06
C GLU A 36 6.18 -15.18 -7.30
N ALA A 37 4.98 -15.68 -7.62
CA ALA A 37 4.18 -15.17 -8.73
C ALA A 37 3.76 -13.70 -8.52
N LEU A 38 3.36 -13.33 -7.30
CA LEU A 38 2.98 -11.95 -6.95
C LEU A 38 4.18 -11.01 -7.07
N ASP A 39 5.35 -11.40 -6.57
CA ASP A 39 6.57 -10.60 -6.69
C ASP A 39 6.98 -10.42 -8.15
N TRP A 40 6.99 -11.51 -8.93
CA TRP A 40 7.30 -11.46 -10.36
C TRP A 40 6.33 -10.57 -11.12
N LEU A 41 5.02 -10.70 -10.89
CA LEU A 41 3.99 -9.87 -11.53
C LEU A 41 4.14 -8.39 -11.18
N LYS A 42 4.43 -8.05 -9.91
CA LYS A 42 4.69 -6.66 -9.48
C LYS A 42 5.89 -6.08 -10.23
N LYS A 43 6.99 -6.83 -10.34
CA LYS A 43 8.19 -6.42 -11.08
C LYS A 43 7.91 -6.24 -12.56
N ALA A 44 7.22 -7.20 -13.19
CA ALA A 44 6.82 -7.13 -14.59
C ALA A 44 5.91 -5.91 -14.85
N ARG A 45 4.92 -5.66 -13.99
CA ARG A 45 4.04 -4.50 -14.10
C ARG A 45 4.81 -3.19 -14.01
N THR A 46 5.69 -3.07 -13.02
CA THR A 46 6.54 -1.88 -12.84
C THR A 46 7.40 -1.62 -14.08
N LYS A 47 8.01 -2.67 -14.64
CA LYS A 47 8.81 -2.56 -15.86
C LYS A 47 7.97 -2.13 -17.06
N PHE A 48 6.74 -2.65 -17.20
CA PHE A 48 5.86 -2.28 -18.30
C PHE A 48 5.33 -0.86 -18.14
N ASP A 49 4.99 -0.42 -16.93
CA ASP A 49 4.60 0.98 -16.65
C ASP A 49 5.72 1.96 -17.01
N ALA A 50 6.98 1.63 -16.68
CA ALA A 50 8.12 2.42 -17.09
C ALA A 50 8.28 2.46 -18.63
N ALA A 51 8.01 1.35 -19.32
CA ALA A 51 8.01 1.32 -20.79
C ALA A 51 6.89 2.17 -21.39
N LEU A 52 5.68 2.18 -20.80
CA LEU A 52 4.59 3.05 -21.22
C LEU A 52 4.91 4.53 -20.99
N ASP A 53 5.53 4.89 -19.87
CA ASP A 53 5.98 6.26 -19.62
C ASP A 53 7.10 6.68 -20.60
N ALA A 54 8.02 5.78 -20.94
CA ALA A 54 9.03 6.04 -21.96
C ALA A 54 8.43 6.19 -23.38
N ALA A 55 7.36 5.44 -23.69
CA ALA A 55 6.72 5.49 -25.00
C ALA A 55 5.79 6.70 -25.17
N TYR A 56 4.98 7.02 -24.17
CA TYR A 56 3.88 8.00 -24.31
C TYR A 56 3.97 9.17 -23.32
N GLY A 57 4.82 9.06 -22.30
CA GLY A 57 4.83 9.99 -21.18
C GLY A 57 5.21 11.41 -21.57
N GLU A 58 6.20 11.60 -22.44
CA GLU A 58 6.61 12.95 -22.86
C GLU A 58 5.55 13.60 -23.77
N GLN A 59 4.94 12.82 -24.66
CA GLN A 59 3.83 13.28 -25.49
C GLN A 59 2.65 13.71 -24.61
N ALA A 60 2.29 12.91 -23.61
CA ALA A 60 1.19 13.23 -22.71
C ALA A 60 1.47 14.48 -21.85
N ARG A 61 2.70 14.62 -21.33
CA ARG A 61 3.13 15.82 -20.59
C ARG A 61 3.17 17.06 -21.48
N THR A 62 3.55 16.93 -22.74
CA THR A 62 3.48 18.02 -23.72
C THR A 62 2.03 18.42 -23.98
N ALA A 63 1.13 17.47 -24.21
CA ALA A 63 -0.29 17.76 -24.40
C ALA A 63 -0.94 18.46 -23.18
N LEU A 64 -0.50 18.11 -21.95
CA LEU A 64 -0.89 18.83 -20.75
C LEU A 64 -0.40 20.28 -20.79
N ARG A 65 0.89 20.51 -21.03
CA ARG A 65 1.51 21.85 -21.10
C ARG A 65 0.89 22.73 -22.18
N ASP A 66 0.63 22.17 -23.37
CA ASP A 66 0.00 22.87 -24.49
C ASP A 66 -1.45 23.30 -24.15
N SER A 67 -2.12 22.54 -23.27
CA SER A 67 -3.42 22.91 -22.71
C SER A 67 -3.35 23.83 -21.49
N GLY A 68 -2.17 24.34 -21.14
CA GLY A 68 -1.93 25.21 -19.99
C GLY A 68 -2.03 24.51 -18.63
N ARG A 69 -1.85 23.18 -18.59
CA ARG A 69 -1.95 22.37 -17.36
C ARG A 69 -0.62 21.67 -17.07
N ASP A 70 -0.19 21.67 -15.81
CA ASP A 70 0.99 20.89 -15.39
C ASP A 70 0.63 19.46 -14.95
N PHE A 71 -0.64 19.23 -14.62
CA PHE A 71 -1.19 17.99 -14.11
C PHE A 71 -2.63 17.81 -14.63
N GLY A 72 -3.12 16.57 -14.58
CA GLY A 72 -4.47 16.20 -14.99
C GLY A 72 -4.46 15.04 -15.97
N THR A 73 -5.58 14.89 -16.69
CA THR A 73 -5.79 13.80 -17.63
C THR A 73 -5.70 14.31 -19.06
N VAL A 74 -5.03 13.53 -19.92
CA VAL A 74 -5.07 13.65 -21.38
C VAL A 74 -5.30 12.28 -22.01
N HIS A 75 -5.81 12.31 -23.23
CA HIS A 75 -6.05 11.13 -24.03
C HIS A 75 -5.13 11.19 -25.26
N LEU A 76 -4.46 10.09 -25.55
CA LEU A 76 -3.64 9.90 -26.74
C LEU A 76 -4.17 8.69 -27.49
N ASP A 77 -3.93 8.65 -28.80
CA ASP A 77 -4.24 7.50 -29.65
C ASP A 77 -2.94 7.02 -30.32
N ASP A 78 -2.71 5.71 -30.27
CA ASP A 78 -1.64 5.02 -31.02
C ASP A 78 -2.27 3.88 -31.82
N GLY A 79 -2.69 4.20 -33.04
CA GLY A 79 -3.43 3.27 -33.91
C GLY A 79 -4.71 2.75 -33.22
N PRO A 80 -4.82 1.44 -32.93
CA PRO A 80 -5.97 0.87 -32.23
C PRO A 80 -5.95 1.09 -30.71
N LEU A 81 -4.85 1.58 -30.15
CA LEU A 81 -4.68 1.77 -28.71
C LEU A 81 -5.14 3.17 -28.30
N HIS A 82 -6.13 3.23 -27.39
CA HIS A 82 -6.51 4.46 -26.73
C HIS A 82 -5.83 4.57 -25.36
N ILE A 83 -4.99 5.58 -25.18
CA ILE A 83 -4.21 5.81 -23.97
C ILE A 83 -4.84 6.92 -23.15
N LYS A 84 -5.40 6.57 -21.98
CA LYS A 84 -5.71 7.56 -20.94
C LYS A 84 -4.46 7.76 -20.07
N PHE A 85 -3.81 8.91 -20.20
CA PHE A 85 -2.71 9.31 -19.32
C PHE A 85 -3.25 10.22 -18.21
N GLU A 86 -2.92 9.91 -16.96
CA GLU A 86 -3.33 10.68 -15.79
C GLU A 86 -2.10 11.02 -14.95
N LEU A 87 -1.82 12.32 -14.84
CA LEU A 87 -0.77 12.86 -13.99
C LEU A 87 -1.42 13.58 -12.81
N PRO A 88 -1.58 12.93 -11.65
CA PRO A 88 -2.25 13.54 -10.51
C PRO A 88 -1.39 14.66 -9.91
N LYS A 89 -2.06 15.69 -9.39
CA LYS A 89 -1.40 16.69 -8.55
C LYS A 89 -1.02 16.06 -7.22
N LYS A 90 0.27 16.07 -6.88
CA LYS A 90 0.76 15.66 -5.55
C LYS A 90 1.16 16.88 -4.74
N VAL A 91 0.48 17.11 -3.62
CA VAL A 91 0.85 18.14 -2.64
C VAL A 91 1.60 17.46 -1.51
N ASN A 92 2.85 17.85 -1.29
CA ASN A 92 3.63 17.44 -0.13
C ASN A 92 3.80 18.63 0.79
N TRP A 93 3.63 18.41 2.09
CA TRP A 93 3.82 19.44 3.10
C TRP A 93 5.15 19.22 3.83
N ASP A 94 5.95 20.28 3.92
CA ASP A 94 7.13 20.30 4.77
C ASP A 94 6.69 20.26 6.24
N GLN A 95 6.89 19.10 6.87
CA GLN A 95 6.41 18.85 8.23
C GLN A 95 7.10 19.74 9.26
N LYS A 96 8.36 20.13 9.02
CA LYS A 96 9.06 21.04 9.93
C LYS A 96 8.38 22.41 9.90
N LYS A 97 8.12 22.93 8.69
CA LYS A 97 7.42 24.22 8.53
C LYS A 97 5.99 24.16 9.06
N LEU A 98 5.26 23.05 8.86
CA LEU A 98 3.93 22.90 9.47
C LEU A 98 3.99 22.88 10.99
N GLY A 99 5.01 22.27 11.59
CA GLY A 99 5.24 22.31 13.03
C GLY A 99 5.50 23.73 13.55
N ASP A 100 6.36 24.48 12.85
CA ASP A 100 6.65 25.88 13.20
C ASP A 100 5.38 26.76 13.07
N ILE A 101 4.58 26.55 12.03
CA ILE A 101 3.28 27.23 11.83
C ILE A 101 2.29 26.85 12.94
N ALA A 102 2.18 25.58 13.30
CA ALA A 102 1.30 25.12 14.37
C ALA A 102 1.69 25.77 15.72
N ALA A 103 2.99 25.84 16.03
CA ALA A 103 3.48 26.51 17.23
C ALA A 103 3.13 28.01 17.23
N HIS A 104 3.25 28.68 16.08
CA HIS A 104 2.87 30.09 15.95
C HIS A 104 1.35 30.30 16.12
N ILE A 105 0.51 29.43 15.57
CA ILE A 105 -0.96 29.47 15.75
C ILE A 105 -1.32 29.40 17.23
N VAL A 106 -0.72 28.45 17.97
CA VAL A 106 -0.93 28.31 19.42
C VAL A 106 -0.45 29.55 20.18
N ALA A 107 0.74 30.08 19.84
CA ALA A 107 1.28 31.27 20.49
C ALA A 107 0.41 32.52 20.26
N ALA A 108 -0.30 32.60 19.13
CA ALA A 108 -1.27 33.64 18.84
C ALA A 108 -2.62 33.45 19.56
N GLY A 109 -2.80 32.34 20.29
CA GLY A 109 -4.03 32.03 21.04
C GLY A 109 -5.14 31.40 20.20
N ASP A 110 -4.84 30.97 18.97
CA ASP A 110 -5.80 30.26 18.11
C ASP A 110 -5.58 28.74 18.18
N LYS A 111 -6.52 27.99 17.61
CA LYS A 111 -6.57 26.53 17.61
C LYS A 111 -5.99 25.97 16.33
N VAL A 112 -5.05 25.04 16.44
CA VAL A 112 -4.37 24.41 15.28
C VAL A 112 -5.37 23.65 14.41
N GLU A 113 -6.39 23.05 15.01
CA GLU A 113 -7.40 22.22 14.35
C GLU A 113 -8.28 23.02 13.38
N HIS A 114 -8.30 24.35 13.46
CA HIS A 114 -9.00 25.20 12.49
C HIS A 114 -8.26 25.29 11.14
N PHE A 115 -6.98 24.96 11.10
CA PHE A 115 -6.11 25.18 9.93
C PHE A 115 -5.39 23.91 9.46
N ILE A 116 -5.18 22.94 10.35
CA ILE A 116 -4.41 21.73 10.09
C ILE A 116 -5.21 20.54 10.61
N ASP A 117 -5.37 19.51 9.76
CA ASP A 117 -5.94 18.24 10.19
C ASP A 117 -4.99 17.56 11.19
N VAL A 118 -5.43 17.46 12.45
CA VAL A 118 -4.65 16.84 13.52
C VAL A 118 -5.14 15.42 13.79
N LYS A 119 -4.30 14.43 13.51
CA LYS A 119 -4.48 13.05 13.96
C LYS A 119 -3.49 12.72 15.06
N LEU A 120 -3.96 12.63 16.30
CA LEU A 120 -3.15 12.18 17.42
C LEU A 120 -3.03 10.65 17.38
N ALA A 121 -1.80 10.15 17.36
CA ALA A 121 -1.53 8.72 17.37
C ALA A 121 -0.34 8.42 18.29
N VAL A 122 -0.51 7.40 19.12
CA VAL A 122 0.57 6.82 19.93
C VAL A 122 0.86 5.44 19.37
N SER A 123 2.09 5.22 18.90
CA SER A 123 2.50 3.87 18.50
C SER A 123 2.49 2.95 19.70
N GLU A 124 2.00 1.71 19.54
CA GLU A 124 1.91 0.74 20.64
C GLU A 124 3.25 0.53 21.35
N SER A 125 4.35 0.41 20.59
CA SER A 125 5.70 0.31 21.15
C SER A 125 6.08 1.50 22.05
N ARG A 126 5.63 2.72 21.73
CA ARG A 126 5.88 3.90 22.58
C ARG A 126 5.06 3.80 23.86
N PHE A 127 3.79 3.43 23.75
CA PHE A 127 2.88 3.27 24.89
C PHE A 127 3.40 2.21 25.88
N THR A 128 3.81 1.02 25.40
CA THR A 128 4.29 -0.07 26.26
C THR A 128 5.58 0.25 26.99
N ASN A 129 6.39 1.16 26.44
CA ASN A 129 7.66 1.60 27.03
C ASN A 129 7.50 2.79 27.99
N TRP A 130 6.29 3.33 28.18
CA TRP A 130 6.04 4.41 29.14
C TRP A 130 6.00 3.93 30.59
N PRO A 131 6.25 4.82 31.57
CA PRO A 131 5.95 4.57 32.96
C PRO A 131 4.48 4.16 33.18
N PRO A 132 4.17 3.32 34.19
CA PRO A 132 2.81 2.83 34.43
C PRO A 132 1.76 3.93 34.61
N THR A 133 2.14 5.08 35.17
CA THR A 133 1.25 6.22 35.38
C THR A 133 0.73 6.82 34.06
N LEU A 134 1.61 7.01 33.07
CA LEU A 134 1.23 7.49 31.73
C LEU A 134 0.45 6.43 30.96
N GLN A 135 0.77 5.14 31.14
CA GLN A 135 -0.02 4.07 30.55
C GLN A 135 -1.47 4.08 31.03
N GLN A 136 -1.68 4.27 32.35
CA GLN A 136 -3.02 4.32 32.96
C GLN A 136 -3.84 5.51 32.45
N GLU A 137 -3.24 6.70 32.33
CA GLU A 137 -3.92 7.89 31.83
C GLU A 137 -4.42 7.71 30.40
N PHE A 138 -3.59 7.11 29.53
CA PHE A 138 -3.92 6.89 28.12
C PHE A 138 -4.76 5.63 27.90
N ALA A 139 -4.88 4.73 28.89
CA ALA A 139 -5.62 3.48 28.74
C ALA A 139 -7.10 3.69 28.36
N ALA A 140 -7.74 4.73 28.89
CA ALA A 140 -9.14 5.05 28.58
C ALA A 140 -9.36 5.52 27.13
N ALA A 141 -8.31 6.01 26.47
CA ALA A 141 -8.33 6.41 25.07
C ALA A 141 -7.97 5.27 24.10
N ARG A 142 -7.71 4.06 24.61
CA ARG A 142 -7.32 2.89 23.80
C ARG A 142 -8.51 1.98 23.55
N THR A 143 -8.58 1.48 22.33
CA THR A 143 -9.44 0.36 21.94
C THR A 143 -8.53 -0.70 21.33
N VAL A 144 -8.58 -1.92 21.87
CA VAL A 144 -7.80 -3.06 21.37
C VAL A 144 -8.79 -4.04 20.77
N GLU A 145 -8.74 -4.15 19.45
CA GLU A 145 -9.54 -5.10 18.68
C GLU A 145 -8.63 -6.16 18.05
N PRO A 146 -9.12 -7.40 17.85
CA PRO A 146 -8.35 -8.41 17.15
C PRO A 146 -8.04 -7.92 15.71
N GLY A 147 -6.77 -7.95 15.34
CA GLY A 147 -6.33 -7.65 13.99
C GLY A 147 -6.70 -8.74 12.99
N LYS A 148 -6.48 -8.46 11.70
CA LYS A 148 -6.63 -9.48 10.65
C LYS A 148 -5.62 -10.62 10.89
N PRO A 149 -6.03 -11.89 10.87
CA PRO A 149 -5.09 -13.00 10.99
C PRO A 149 -4.11 -13.01 9.81
N SER A 150 -2.85 -13.32 10.10
CA SER A 150 -1.80 -13.60 9.11
C SER A 150 -1.27 -15.01 9.33
N PHE A 151 -1.03 -15.73 8.25
CA PHE A 151 -0.44 -17.07 8.27
C PHE A 151 0.95 -17.01 7.66
N THR A 152 1.89 -17.73 8.25
CA THR A 152 3.21 -17.98 7.68
C THR A 152 3.40 -19.48 7.70
N LEU A 153 3.56 -20.09 6.54
CA LEU A 153 3.71 -21.54 6.42
C LEU A 153 5.19 -21.90 6.37
N SER A 154 5.60 -22.80 7.26
CA SER A 154 6.91 -23.44 7.27
C SER A 154 6.70 -24.93 7.43
N LEU A 155 7.45 -25.74 6.68
CA LEU A 155 7.54 -27.16 6.96
C LEU A 155 8.69 -27.37 7.95
N ASP A 156 8.41 -28.08 9.04
CA ASP A 156 9.48 -28.46 9.98
C ASP A 156 10.53 -29.29 9.23
N SER A 157 11.77 -28.82 9.30
CA SER A 157 12.91 -29.60 8.86
C SER A 157 13.27 -30.55 10.00
N GLU A 158 12.53 -31.65 10.19
CA GLU A 158 12.89 -32.65 11.21
C GLU A 158 13.37 -33.97 10.60
N HIS A 159 14.64 -34.25 10.92
CA HIS A 159 15.38 -35.51 10.96
C HIS A 159 15.91 -36.14 9.67
#